data_AF-Q095W5-F1
#
_entry.id   AF-Q095W5-F1
#
_cell.length_a   1.000
_cell.length_b   1.000
_cell.length_c   1.000
_cell.angle_alpha   90.00
_cell.angle_beta   90.00
_cell.angle_gamma   90.00
#
_symmetry.space_group_name_H-M   'P 1'
#
loop_
_entity.id
_entity.type
_entity.pdbx_description
1 polymer ?
#
loop_
_entity_poly.entity_id
_entity_poly.type
_entity_poly.pdbx_seq_one_letter_code
_entity_poly.pdbx_strand_id
1 'polypeptide(L)' 'MWLIMNPGLLTESVLPLPEGPTTIGRTEENSLCVLHASLSRRHARVERQGEQVVLFDRTA' A
#
# COMPACT_ATOMS: atom_id res chain seq x y z
N MET A 1 -0.08 17.81 4.12
CA MET A 1 0.37 16.44 4.43
C MET A 1 -0.83 15.74 5.08
N TRP A 2 -1.40 14.71 4.46
CA TRP A 2 -2.59 14.05 4.97
C TRP A 2 -2.29 12.58 5.21
N LEU A 3 -2.48 12.13 6.45
CA LEU A 3 -2.58 10.71 6.75
C LEU A 3 -4.05 10.34 6.64
N ILE A 4 -4.42 9.61 5.59
CA ILE A 4 -5.79 9.14 5.38
C ILE A 4 -5.90 7.77 6.06
N MET A 5 -6.62 7.73 7.18
CA MET A 5 -7.00 6.49 7.86
C MET A 5 -8.41 6.11 7.40
N ASN A 6 -8.56 4.98 6.70
CA ASN A 6 -9.86 4.43 6.33
C ASN A 6 -10.34 3.45 7.42
N PRO A 7 -11.51 3.67 8.04
CA PRO A 7 -11.87 2.99 9.29
C PRO A 7 -12.63 1.65 9.17
N GLY A 8 -12.76 1.01 8.00
CA GLY A 8 -13.52 -0.25 7.89
C GLY A 8 -14.76 -0.23 6.98
N LEU A 9 -14.72 0.37 5.79
CA LEU A 9 -15.91 0.42 4.91
C LEU A 9 -16.24 -0.95 4.28
N LEU A 10 -17.51 -1.15 3.89
CA LEU A 10 -18.02 -2.39 3.27
C LEU A 10 -17.25 -2.84 2.01
N THR A 11 -16.49 -1.95 1.38
CA THR A 11 -15.69 -2.22 0.18
C THR A 11 -14.21 -2.47 0.51
N GLU A 12 -13.85 -2.63 1.79
CA GLU A 12 -12.48 -2.94 2.17
C GLU A 12 -12.13 -4.38 1.83
N SER A 13 -10.97 -4.54 1.20
CA SER A 13 -10.36 -5.81 0.90
C SER A 13 -9.19 -6.04 1.85
N VAL A 14 -9.22 -7.14 2.59
CA VAL A 14 -8.07 -7.62 3.37
C VAL A 14 -7.23 -8.54 2.48
N LEU A 15 -5.93 -8.26 2.42
CA LEU A 15 -4.98 -9.05 1.65
C LEU A 15 -3.86 -9.55 2.56
N PRO A 16 -3.36 -10.77 2.35
CA PRO A 16 -2.20 -11.25 3.08
C PRO A 16 -0.97 -10.40 2.74
N LEU A 17 -0.15 -10.10 3.74
CA LEU A 17 1.14 -9.44 3.55
C LEU A 17 2.23 -10.52 3.43
N PRO A 18 2.72 -10.84 2.22
CA PRO A 18 3.77 -11.82 2.04
C PRO A 18 5.10 -11.34 2.65
N GLU A 19 6.02 -12.29 2.86
CA GLU A 19 7.39 -11.96 3.23
C GLU A 19 8.08 -11.14 2.12
N GLY A 20 8.93 -10.19 2.50
CA GLY A 20 9.65 -9.33 1.57
C GLY A 20 8.89 -8.05 1.17
N PRO A 21 9.20 -7.45 0.00
CA PRO A 21 8.63 -6.17 -0.41
C PRO A 21 7.25 -6.31 -1.06
N THR A 22 6.29 -5.50 -0.61
CA THR A 22 4.97 -5.31 -1.23
C THR A 22 4.83 -3.86 -1.67
N THR A 23 4.67 -3.60 -2.97
CA THR A 23 4.50 -2.23 -3.51
C THR A 23 3.04 -1.83 -3.60
N ILE A 24 2.76 -0.55 -3.35
CA ILE A 24 1.41 0.03 -3.38
C ILE A 24 1.41 1.23 -4.32
N GLY A 25 0.44 1.28 -5.25
CA GLY A 25 0.29 2.40 -6.16
C GLY A 25 -0.93 2.30 -7.08
N ARG A 26 -1.11 3.30 -7.93
CA ARG A 26 -2.29 3.42 -8.81
C ARG A 26 -2.26 2.56 -10.07
N THR A 27 -1.11 2.00 -10.41
CA THR A 27 -0.89 1.27 -11.65
C THR A 27 -0.60 -0.21 -11.38
N GLU A 28 -0.87 -1.05 -12.39
CA GLU A 28 -0.86 -2.51 -12.25
C GLU A 28 0.54 -3.11 -12.03
N GLU A 29 1.61 -2.33 -12.16
CA GLU A 29 2.97 -2.81 -11.87
C GLU A 29 3.26 -2.93 -10.36
N ASN A 30 2.31 -2.54 -9.50
CA ASN A 30 2.42 -2.69 -8.04
C ASN A 30 1.81 -4.01 -7.57
N SER A 31 2.36 -4.57 -6.49
CA SER A 31 1.78 -5.75 -5.82
C SER A 31 0.35 -5.48 -5.38
N LEU A 32 0.07 -4.26 -4.92
CA LEU A 32 -1.25 -3.73 -4.62
C LEU A 32 -1.56 -2.55 -5.54
N CYS A 33 -2.38 -2.81 -6.57
CA CYS A 33 -2.93 -1.75 -7.41
C CYS A 33 -4.22 -1.20 -6.77
N VAL A 34 -4.21 0.09 -6.43
CA VAL A 34 -5.39 0.82 -5.95
C VAL A 34 -5.66 1.94 -6.95
N LEU A 35 -6.61 1.70 -7.86
CA LEU A 35 -6.93 2.60 -8.97
C LEU A 35 -7.68 3.86 -8.50
N HIS A 36 -6.97 4.78 -7.83
CA HIS A 36 -7.54 6.01 -7.31
C HIS A 36 -6.61 7.21 -7.54
N ALA A 37 -7.13 8.30 -8.11
CA ALA A 37 -6.32 9.43 -8.60
C ALA A 37 -5.48 10.15 -7.53
N SER A 38 -5.82 10.02 -6.24
CA SER A 38 -5.02 10.57 -5.13
C SER A 38 -3.70 9.83 -4.89
N LEU A 39 -3.51 8.65 -5.49
CA LEU A 39 -2.31 7.84 -5.34
C LEU A 39 -1.35 8.05 -6.50
N SER A 40 -0.06 8.09 -6.17
CA SER A 40 1.03 8.08 -7.14
C SER A 40 1.07 6.73 -7.87
N ARG A 41 1.65 6.69 -9.08
CA ARG A 41 1.85 5.42 -9.82
C ARG A 41 2.61 4.39 -8.97
N ARG A 42 3.60 4.86 -8.22
CA ARG A 42 4.29 4.12 -7.14
C ARG A 42 4.23 4.99 -5.91
N HIS A 43 3.39 4.65 -4.93
CA HIS A 43 3.06 5.54 -3.82
C HIS A 43 3.81 5.15 -2.55
N ALA A 44 3.75 3.87 -2.19
CA ALA A 44 4.38 3.37 -0.97
C ALA A 44 4.90 1.95 -1.18
N ARG A 45 5.65 1.46 -0.20
CA ARG A 45 6.08 0.07 -0.12
C ARG A 45 6.10 -0.38 1.33
N VAL A 46 5.67 -1.61 1.57
CA VAL A 46 5.81 -2.30 2.85
C VAL A 46 6.91 -3.35 2.72
N GLU A 47 7.79 -3.44 3.71
CA GLU A 47 8.72 -4.56 3.87
C GLU A 47 8.31 -5.37 5.10
N ARG A 48 8.14 -6.68 4.91
CA ARG A 48 7.91 -7.63 6.01
C ARG A 48 9.11 -8.55 6.17
N GLN A 49 9.60 -8.64 7.41
CA GLN A 49 10.67 -9.53 7.85
C GLN A 49 10.23 -10.23 9.14
N GLY A 50 9.62 -11.41 9.02
CA GLY A 50 8.96 -12.10 10.13
C GLY A 50 7.82 -11.26 10.74
N GLU A 51 7.97 -10.90 12.01
CA GLU A 51 7.03 -10.05 12.75
C GLU A 51 7.28 -8.55 12.54
N GLN A 52 8.42 -8.18 11.95
CA GLN A 52 8.74 -6.78 11.68
C GLN A 52 8.10 -6.33 10.38
N VAL A 53 7.38 -5.21 10.43
CA VAL A 53 6.77 -4.57 9.27
C VAL A 53 7.18 -3.11 9.23
N VAL A 54 7.73 -2.66 8.10
CA VAL A 54 8.14 -1.27 7.89
C VAL A 54 7.44 -0.70 6.66
N LEU A 55 6.80 0.44 6.81
CA LEU A 55 6.16 1.18 5.72
C LEU A 55 7.07 2.33 5.27
N PHE A 56 7.29 2.42 3.96
CA PHE A 56 8.03 3.48 3.33
C PHE A 56 7.08 4.26 2.42
N ASP A 57 6.89 5.53 2.73
CA ASP A 57 6.27 6.46 1.79
C ASP A 57 7.27 6.82 0.68
N ARG A 58 6.80 6.84 -0.57
CA ARG A 58 7.57 7.25 -1.75
C ARG A 58 6.72 8.15 -2.64
N THR A 59 5.92 9.04 -2.05
CA THR A 59 5.21 10.04 -2.84
C THR A 59 6.22 10.87 -3.63
N ALA A 60 6.07 10.83 -4.95
CA ALA A 60 6.66 11.79 -5.87
C ALA A 60 5.68 12.93 -6.12
#